data_AF-A0A9E4HYI4-F1
#
_entry.id   AF-A0A9E4HYI4-F1
#
_cell.length_a   1.000
_cell.length_b   1.000
_cell.length_c   1.000
_cell.angle_alpha   90.00
_cell.angle_beta   90.00
_cell.angle_gamma   90.00
#
_symmetry.space_group_name_H-M   'P 1'
#
loop_
_entity.id
_entity.type
_entity.pdbx_description
1 polymer ?
#
loop_
_entity_poly.entity_id
_entity_poly.type
_entity_poly.pdbx_seq_one_letter_code
_entity_poly.pdbx_strand_id
1 'polypeptide(L)'
;MSSAGDVNGDGVDDLIIGAPFNDVDAGGRNRGASYIVFGKDASGGGGFAASIDLEDLNGFNGFRIDGVIDSDNSGASVSAAGDINNDGFDDLIIGAPSSDLGGSDRGESYVIYGRERFYEEVLLSTDNYAITLANRDLVTLPGGTPINGDNSANTLTGTSGGEVIQGGAGNDIISPDGAMTPST
;
A
#
# COMPACT_ATOMS: atom_id res chain seq x y z
N MET A 1 -14.51 -9.16 3.76
CA MET A 1 -14.44 -7.87 4.45
C MET A 1 -14.10 -8.12 5.91
N SER A 2 -13.28 -7.26 6.51
CA SER A 2 -12.90 -7.28 7.93
C SER A 2 -12.70 -5.84 8.41
N SER A 3 -12.66 -5.62 9.73
CA SER A 3 -12.12 -4.37 10.27
C SER A 3 -10.64 -4.24 9.90
N ALA A 4 -10.19 -3.02 9.63
CA ALA A 4 -8.80 -2.68 9.36
C ALA A 4 -8.08 -2.07 10.58
N GLY A 5 -8.82 -1.67 11.63
CA GLY A 5 -8.25 -0.80 12.67
C GLY A 5 -8.07 0.63 12.14
N ASP A 6 -7.41 1.49 12.89
CA ASP A 6 -7.14 2.88 12.49
C ASP A 6 -5.81 2.97 11.74
N VAL A 7 -5.84 2.72 10.42
CA VAL A 7 -4.61 2.61 9.62
C VAL A 7 -4.05 3.97 9.22
N ASN A 8 -4.88 5.02 9.29
CA ASN A 8 -4.50 6.39 8.96
C ASN A 8 -4.28 7.29 10.20
N GLY A 9 -4.57 6.80 11.40
CA GLY A 9 -4.33 7.48 12.67
C GLY A 9 -5.30 8.64 12.95
N ASP A 10 -6.49 8.64 12.34
CA ASP A 10 -7.50 9.69 12.53
C ASP A 10 -8.40 9.47 13.75
N GLY A 11 -8.21 8.34 14.45
CA GLY A 11 -8.94 7.92 15.63
C GLY A 11 -10.24 7.17 15.32
N VAL A 12 -10.49 6.79 14.06
CA VAL A 12 -11.67 6.05 13.64
C VAL A 12 -11.26 4.78 12.90
N ASP A 13 -11.74 3.63 13.37
CA ASP A 13 -11.48 2.36 12.69
C ASP A 13 -11.94 2.37 11.22
N ASP A 14 -11.07 1.83 10.37
CA ASP A 14 -11.22 1.69 8.93
C ASP A 14 -11.77 0.30 8.55
N LEU A 15 -12.10 0.13 7.26
CA LEU A 15 -12.58 -1.13 6.69
C LEU A 15 -11.64 -1.66 5.60
N ILE A 16 -11.37 -2.97 5.61
CA ILE A 16 -10.70 -3.66 4.48
C ILE A 16 -11.64 -4.64 3.76
N ILE A 17 -11.63 -4.58 2.43
CA ILE A 17 -12.47 -5.38 1.52
C ILE A 17 -11.56 -6.11 0.52
N GLY A 18 -11.56 -7.43 0.56
CA GLY A 18 -10.88 -8.25 -0.45
C GLY A 18 -11.76 -8.52 -1.67
N ALA A 19 -11.16 -8.45 -2.87
CA ALA A 19 -11.76 -8.72 -4.16
C ALA A 19 -10.81 -9.61 -4.99
N PRO A 20 -10.68 -10.92 -4.66
CA PRO A 20 -9.66 -11.80 -5.22
C PRO A 20 -9.75 -12.05 -6.73
N PHE A 21 -10.91 -11.79 -7.33
CA PHE A 21 -11.13 -11.98 -8.77
C PHE A 21 -11.25 -10.65 -9.52
N ASN A 22 -10.72 -9.57 -8.93
CA ASN A 22 -10.67 -8.28 -9.62
C ASN A 22 -9.63 -8.33 -10.75
N ASP A 23 -10.05 -7.88 -11.94
CA ASP A 23 -9.21 -7.69 -13.11
C ASP A 23 -8.77 -6.21 -13.14
N VAL A 24 -7.78 -5.90 -12.31
CA VAL A 24 -7.32 -4.52 -12.01
C VAL A 24 -6.81 -3.75 -13.24
N ASP A 25 -6.36 -4.45 -14.29
CA ASP A 25 -5.98 -3.82 -15.56
C ASP A 25 -6.48 -4.62 -16.76
N ALA A 26 -6.64 -3.91 -17.89
CA ALA A 26 -7.01 -4.45 -19.19
C ALA A 26 -5.91 -5.35 -19.80
N GLY A 27 -5.70 -6.53 -19.20
CA GLY A 27 -4.70 -7.50 -19.64
C GLY A 27 -4.38 -8.56 -18.59
N GLY A 28 -4.55 -8.25 -17.30
CA GLY A 28 -4.43 -9.21 -16.21
C GLY A 28 -5.72 -9.99 -15.99
N ARG A 29 -5.61 -11.24 -15.52
CA ARG A 29 -6.76 -12.05 -15.11
C ARG A 29 -6.62 -12.44 -13.65
N ASN A 30 -7.62 -12.12 -12.83
CA ASN A 30 -7.76 -12.51 -11.43
C ASN A 30 -6.49 -12.24 -10.59
N ARG A 31 -5.83 -11.10 -10.78
CA ARG A 31 -4.75 -10.67 -9.87
C ARG A 31 -5.30 -10.44 -8.47
N GLY A 32 -6.55 -9.99 -8.42
CA GLY A 32 -7.24 -9.62 -7.21
C GLY A 32 -6.83 -8.23 -6.73
N ALA A 33 -7.67 -7.66 -5.87
CA ALA A 33 -7.44 -6.38 -5.24
C ALA A 33 -7.91 -6.42 -3.78
N SER A 34 -7.42 -5.48 -2.99
CA SER A 34 -7.99 -5.13 -1.69
C SER A 34 -8.29 -3.64 -1.66
N TYR A 35 -9.36 -3.25 -0.99
CA TYR A 35 -9.77 -1.86 -0.84
C TYR A 35 -9.82 -1.51 0.63
N ILE A 36 -9.20 -0.40 0.99
CA ILE A 36 -9.28 0.19 2.32
C ILE A 36 -10.22 1.39 2.20
N VAL A 37 -11.23 1.46 3.06
CA VAL A 37 -12.14 2.59 3.15
C VAL A 37 -11.94 3.23 4.51
N PHE A 38 -11.57 4.51 4.52
CA PHE A 38 -11.32 5.20 5.78
C PHE A 38 -12.61 5.48 6.53
N GLY A 39 -12.55 5.22 7.83
CA GLY A 39 -13.58 5.53 8.81
C GLY A 39 -14.03 6.99 8.73
N LYS A 40 -15.24 7.23 9.21
CA LYS A 40 -15.80 8.58 9.31
C LYS A 40 -16.41 8.79 10.68
N ASP A 41 -15.95 9.83 11.37
CA ASP A 41 -16.61 10.27 12.59
C ASP A 41 -18.00 10.86 12.27
N ALA A 42 -19.03 10.10 12.59
CA ALA A 42 -20.42 10.51 12.41
C ALA A 42 -20.86 11.61 13.39
N SER A 43 -20.09 11.88 14.46
CA SER A 43 -20.44 12.85 15.51
C SER A 43 -20.55 14.29 14.98
N GLY A 44 -19.78 14.63 13.95
CA GLY A 44 -19.83 15.92 13.23
C GLY A 44 -20.85 15.99 12.09
N GLY A 45 -21.65 14.95 11.87
CA GLY A 45 -22.56 14.84 10.73
C GLY A 45 -21.91 14.39 9.41
N GLY A 46 -20.65 13.93 9.45
CA GLY A 46 -19.84 13.51 8.29
C GLY A 46 -19.79 12.02 8.03
N GLY A 47 -20.84 11.25 8.36
CA GLY A 47 -20.88 9.80 8.17
C GLY A 47 -20.92 9.36 6.69
N PHE A 48 -20.88 8.04 6.47
CA PHE A 48 -20.93 7.47 5.11
C PHE A 48 -22.27 7.69 4.41
N ALA A 49 -22.20 7.81 3.09
CA ALA A 49 -23.38 7.66 2.24
C ALA A 49 -23.88 6.20 2.27
N ALA A 50 -25.12 5.97 1.82
CA ALA A 50 -25.71 4.63 1.77
C ALA A 50 -24.99 3.68 0.79
N SER A 51 -24.22 4.24 -0.15
CA SER A 51 -23.38 3.51 -1.10
C SER A 51 -22.03 4.19 -1.19
N ILE A 52 -20.98 3.39 -1.29
CA ILE A 52 -19.61 3.85 -1.53
C ILE A 52 -19.20 3.24 -2.86
N ASP A 53 -18.74 4.08 -3.79
CA ASP A 53 -18.06 3.60 -4.99
C ASP A 53 -16.58 3.41 -4.67
N LEU A 54 -16.07 2.20 -4.90
CA LEU A 54 -14.68 1.87 -4.61
C LEU A 54 -13.71 2.41 -5.68
N GLU A 55 -14.23 2.85 -6.83
CA GLU A 55 -13.44 3.54 -7.84
C GLU A 55 -13.14 5.00 -7.46
N ASP A 56 -13.90 5.58 -6.52
CA ASP A 56 -13.74 6.97 -6.05
C ASP A 56 -12.72 7.11 -4.90
N LEU A 57 -12.03 6.03 -4.54
CA LEU A 57 -10.99 6.05 -3.51
C LEU A 57 -9.75 6.82 -4.01
N ASN A 58 -9.25 7.77 -3.22
CA ASN A 58 -8.26 8.75 -3.66
C ASN A 58 -7.15 9.06 -2.64
N GLY A 59 -6.99 8.22 -1.62
CA GLY A 59 -6.03 8.42 -0.53
C GLY A 59 -6.52 9.31 0.61
N PHE A 60 -7.63 10.05 0.45
CA PHE A 60 -8.27 10.82 1.54
C PHE A 60 -9.50 10.14 2.14
N ASN A 61 -10.10 9.22 1.40
CA ASN A 61 -11.29 8.44 1.77
C ASN A 61 -11.02 6.93 1.79
N GLY A 62 -9.77 6.53 1.58
CA GLY A 62 -9.35 5.15 1.40
C GLY A 62 -8.48 5.00 0.16
N PHE A 63 -8.07 3.77 -0.14
CA PHE A 63 -7.17 3.45 -1.25
C PHE A 63 -7.34 2.00 -1.72
N ARG A 64 -6.84 1.71 -2.92
CA ARG A 64 -6.81 0.36 -3.51
C ARG A 64 -5.41 -0.24 -3.43
N ILE A 65 -5.35 -1.54 -3.22
CA ILE A 65 -4.15 -2.36 -3.24
C ILE A 65 -4.30 -3.45 -4.29
N ASP A 66 -3.44 -3.45 -5.30
CA ASP A 66 -3.56 -4.37 -6.43
C ASP A 66 -2.62 -5.57 -6.31
N GLY A 67 -3.12 -6.73 -6.72
CA GLY A 67 -2.34 -7.96 -6.82
C GLY A 67 -1.28 -7.87 -7.92
N VAL A 68 -0.14 -8.54 -7.71
CA VAL A 68 1.04 -8.42 -8.57
C VAL A 68 0.97 -9.32 -9.79
N ILE A 69 0.63 -10.60 -9.59
CA ILE A 69 0.70 -11.64 -10.62
C ILE A 69 -0.71 -12.13 -10.95
N ASP A 70 -0.92 -12.47 -12.23
CA ASP A 70 -2.15 -13.05 -12.72
C ASP A 70 -2.50 -14.35 -11.97
N SER A 71 -3.76 -14.46 -11.56
CA SER A 71 -4.32 -15.62 -10.85
C SER A 71 -3.82 -15.88 -9.42
N ASP A 72 -3.05 -14.96 -8.83
CA ASP A 72 -2.61 -15.05 -7.43
C ASP A 72 -3.76 -14.96 -6.41
N ASN A 73 -4.91 -14.42 -6.85
CA ASN A 73 -6.10 -14.20 -6.04
C ASN A 73 -5.80 -13.34 -4.79
N SER A 74 -5.01 -12.27 -4.94
CA SER A 74 -4.70 -11.34 -3.85
C SER A 74 -5.98 -10.73 -3.27
N GLY A 75 -6.07 -10.63 -1.95
CA GLY A 75 -7.30 -10.22 -1.27
C GLY A 75 -8.28 -11.37 -1.04
N ALA A 76 -7.89 -12.63 -1.25
CA ALA A 76 -8.73 -13.79 -0.89
C ALA A 76 -8.98 -13.87 0.63
N SER A 77 -8.03 -13.40 1.43
CA SER A 77 -8.18 -13.16 2.86
C SER A 77 -7.60 -11.82 3.24
N VAL A 78 -8.28 -11.08 4.10
CA VAL A 78 -7.85 -9.76 4.59
C VAL A 78 -8.17 -9.63 6.08
N SER A 79 -7.31 -8.97 6.84
CA SER A 79 -7.52 -8.68 8.26
C SER A 79 -6.68 -7.50 8.73
N ALA A 80 -7.12 -6.83 9.79
CA ALA A 80 -6.22 -6.06 10.65
C ALA A 80 -5.14 -6.98 11.23
N ALA A 81 -3.90 -6.51 11.22
CA ALA A 81 -2.77 -7.05 11.97
C ALA A 81 -2.57 -6.29 13.30
N GLY A 82 -3.17 -5.11 13.44
CA GLY A 82 -2.90 -4.14 14.51
C GLY A 82 -1.57 -3.44 14.28
N ASP A 83 -1.19 -2.51 15.15
CA ASP A 83 0.15 -1.91 15.13
C ASP A 83 1.23 -2.94 15.52
N ILE A 84 1.85 -3.60 14.53
CA ILE A 84 2.84 -4.66 14.75
C ILE A 84 4.28 -4.13 14.81
N ASN A 85 4.50 -2.88 14.42
CA ASN A 85 5.82 -2.24 14.39
C ASN A 85 5.99 -1.16 15.48
N ASN A 86 4.94 -0.87 16.24
CA ASN A 86 4.84 0.12 17.30
C ASN A 86 5.11 1.56 16.81
N ASP A 87 4.55 1.94 15.65
CA ASP A 87 4.62 3.29 15.10
C ASP A 87 3.38 4.16 15.39
N GLY A 88 2.34 3.56 15.98
CA GLY A 88 1.09 4.21 16.36
C GLY A 88 -0.02 4.14 15.31
N PHE A 89 0.16 3.40 14.21
CA PHE A 89 -0.86 3.15 13.19
C PHE A 89 -1.17 1.65 13.10
N ASP A 90 -2.44 1.29 12.89
CA ASP A 90 -2.77 -0.13 12.70
C ASP A 90 -2.29 -0.65 11.33
N ASP A 91 -1.75 -1.86 11.31
CA ASP A 91 -1.27 -2.52 10.10
C ASP A 91 -2.27 -3.54 9.57
N LEU A 92 -2.08 -3.96 8.31
CA LEU A 92 -2.96 -4.88 7.60
C LEU A 92 -2.21 -6.13 7.14
N ILE A 93 -2.95 -7.23 6.99
CA ILE A 93 -2.48 -8.44 6.32
C ILE A 93 -3.42 -8.87 5.20
N ILE A 94 -2.83 -9.22 4.05
CA ILE A 94 -3.51 -9.66 2.84
C ILE A 94 -2.94 -11.00 2.40
N GLY A 95 -3.80 -11.95 2.06
CA GLY A 95 -3.42 -13.25 1.53
C GLY A 95 -3.65 -13.36 0.03
N ALA A 96 -2.69 -13.98 -0.66
CA ALA A 96 -2.73 -14.36 -2.07
C ALA A 96 -2.43 -15.86 -2.18
N PRO A 97 -3.42 -16.73 -1.88
CA PRO A 97 -3.20 -18.16 -1.67
C PRO A 97 -2.81 -18.92 -2.95
N SER A 98 -3.05 -18.35 -4.12
CA SER A 98 -2.72 -18.94 -5.42
C SER A 98 -1.43 -18.39 -6.02
N SER A 99 -0.63 -17.65 -5.23
CA SER A 99 0.66 -17.16 -5.72
C SER A 99 1.60 -18.31 -6.07
N ASP A 100 2.13 -18.22 -7.28
CA ASP A 100 3.11 -19.16 -7.85
C ASP A 100 4.56 -18.74 -7.56
N LEU A 101 4.79 -17.69 -6.77
CA LEU A 101 6.14 -17.24 -6.46
C LEU A 101 6.91 -18.33 -5.69
N GLY A 102 8.05 -18.74 -6.25
CA GLY A 102 8.85 -19.84 -5.71
C GLY A 102 8.28 -21.23 -5.97
N GLY A 103 7.16 -21.39 -6.68
CA GLY A 103 6.58 -22.66 -7.12
C GLY A 103 5.04 -22.66 -7.11
N SER A 104 4.44 -23.64 -7.79
CA SER A 104 2.99 -23.71 -8.02
C SER A 104 2.14 -23.65 -6.74
N ASP A 105 1.18 -22.73 -6.69
CA ASP A 105 0.19 -22.49 -5.62
C ASP A 105 0.80 -22.50 -4.20
N ARG A 106 1.97 -21.89 -4.03
CA ARG A 106 2.64 -21.84 -2.72
C ARG A 106 2.03 -20.82 -1.78
N GLY A 107 1.37 -19.82 -2.35
CA GLY A 107 0.69 -18.77 -1.64
C GLY A 107 1.64 -17.75 -1.01
N GLU A 108 1.14 -16.53 -0.89
CA GLU A 108 1.86 -15.41 -0.28
C GLU A 108 0.98 -14.68 0.72
N SER A 109 1.65 -13.93 1.60
CA SER A 109 1.00 -13.00 2.50
C SER A 109 1.78 -11.70 2.53
N TYR A 110 1.06 -10.59 2.48
CA TYR A 110 1.59 -9.25 2.45
C TYR A 110 1.16 -8.53 3.72
N VAL A 111 2.12 -7.84 4.37
CA VAL A 111 1.84 -6.90 5.45
C VAL A 111 1.93 -5.50 4.90
N ILE A 112 0.93 -4.68 5.19
CA ILE A 112 0.86 -3.28 4.77
C ILE A 112 0.90 -2.42 6.03
N TYR A 113 1.93 -1.59 6.14
CA TYR A 113 2.08 -0.73 7.31
C TYR A 113 1.18 0.50 7.25
N GLY A 114 0.55 0.80 8.39
CA GLY A 114 -0.23 2.00 8.63
C GLY A 114 0.61 3.28 8.47
N ARG A 115 -0.05 4.43 8.26
CA ARG A 115 0.57 5.77 8.19
C ARG A 115 -0.46 6.89 8.06
N GLU A 116 -0.08 8.11 8.43
CA GLU A 116 -0.96 9.29 8.35
C GLU A 116 -1.52 9.59 6.94
N ARG A 117 -0.80 9.23 5.87
CA ARG A 117 -1.21 9.53 4.47
C ARG A 117 -0.94 8.38 3.53
N PHE A 118 -1.96 8.03 2.76
CA PHE A 118 -1.90 7.05 1.68
C PHE A 118 -2.17 7.72 0.33
N TYR A 119 -1.69 7.10 -0.75
CA TYR A 119 -2.05 7.46 -2.13
C TYR A 119 -3.30 6.66 -2.54
N GLU A 120 -3.91 7.04 -3.66
CA GLU A 120 -5.10 6.36 -4.19
C GLU A 120 -4.87 4.87 -4.51
N GLU A 121 -3.64 4.53 -4.90
CA GLU A 121 -3.21 3.19 -5.29
C GLU A 121 -1.91 2.81 -4.56
N VAL A 122 -1.82 1.54 -4.16
CA VAL A 122 -0.63 0.93 -3.56
C VAL A 122 -0.37 -0.41 -4.26
N LEU A 123 0.78 -0.56 -4.91
CA LEU A 123 1.14 -1.79 -5.60
C LEU A 123 1.92 -2.74 -4.68
N LEU A 124 1.51 -4.00 -4.65
CA LEU A 124 2.31 -5.07 -4.04
C LEU A 124 3.53 -5.38 -4.96
N SER A 125 4.63 -5.89 -4.39
CA SER A 125 5.81 -6.29 -5.18
C SER A 125 6.42 -7.58 -4.66
N THR A 126 6.85 -8.43 -5.59
CA THR A 126 7.53 -9.70 -5.32
C THR A 126 9.04 -9.55 -5.11
N ASP A 127 9.59 -8.37 -5.42
CA ASP A 127 10.96 -8.07 -5.06
C ASP A 127 10.96 -7.74 -3.57
N ASN A 128 11.49 -8.68 -2.77
CA ASN A 128 11.59 -8.68 -1.31
C ASN A 128 12.23 -7.42 -0.67
N TYR A 129 12.49 -6.37 -1.45
CA TYR A 129 13.09 -5.11 -1.03
C TYR A 129 12.69 -3.88 -1.89
N ALA A 130 11.80 -4.00 -2.88
CA ALA A 130 11.43 -2.86 -3.72
C ALA A 130 9.99 -2.99 -4.19
N ILE A 131 9.12 -2.09 -3.72
CA ILE A 131 7.89 -1.77 -4.44
C ILE A 131 8.31 -1.32 -5.84
N THR A 132 7.89 -2.07 -6.87
CA THR A 132 8.08 -1.65 -8.27
C THR A 132 7.16 -0.46 -8.48
N LEU A 133 7.75 0.73 -8.51
CA LEU A 133 7.06 2.01 -8.67
C LEU A 133 6.42 2.07 -10.07
N ALA A 134 5.10 2.00 -10.16
CA ALA A 134 4.42 2.58 -11.30
C ALA A 134 4.20 4.08 -11.02
N ASN A 135 4.06 4.86 -12.08
CA ASN A 135 4.01 6.32 -12.04
C ASN A 135 3.19 6.88 -10.86
N ARG A 136 3.86 7.66 -10.00
CA ARG A 136 3.34 8.43 -8.83
C ARG A 136 3.37 7.72 -7.45
N ASP A 137 4.01 6.57 -7.32
CA ASP A 137 4.13 5.86 -6.04
C ASP A 137 5.12 6.51 -5.06
N LEU A 138 4.69 6.64 -3.79
CA LEU A 138 5.54 7.02 -2.66
C LEU A 138 5.84 5.80 -1.79
N VAL A 139 7.11 5.46 -1.66
CA VAL A 139 7.54 4.36 -0.79
C VAL A 139 7.99 4.94 0.55
N THR A 140 7.38 4.48 1.63
CA THR A 140 7.92 4.62 3.00
C THR A 140 8.39 3.22 3.39
N LEU A 141 9.69 3.07 3.62
CA LEU A 141 10.27 1.84 4.11
C LEU A 141 10.84 2.06 5.52
N PRO A 142 10.90 1.02 6.37
CA PRO A 142 11.64 1.09 7.63
C PRO A 142 13.11 1.47 7.38
N GLY A 143 13.69 2.23 8.31
CA GLY A 143 14.98 2.92 8.15
C GLY A 143 16.14 2.07 7.60
N GLY A 144 16.93 2.71 6.73
CA GLY A 144 18.16 2.17 6.14
C GLY A 144 17.98 1.33 4.87
N THR A 145 16.77 1.23 4.33
CA THR A 145 16.49 0.48 3.10
C THR A 145 16.59 1.40 1.87
N PRO A 146 17.31 0.99 0.80
CA PRO A 146 17.45 1.82 -0.39
C PRO A 146 16.13 1.93 -1.15
N ILE A 147 15.68 3.16 -1.43
CA ILE A 147 14.56 3.42 -2.34
C ILE A 147 15.17 3.62 -3.74
N ASN A 148 14.88 2.71 -4.68
CA ASN A 148 15.36 2.82 -6.06
C ASN A 148 14.20 3.20 -6.98
N GLY A 149 14.31 4.34 -7.66
CA GLY A 149 13.44 4.73 -8.77
C GLY A 149 13.58 3.84 -9.99
N ASP A 150 12.59 3.91 -10.88
CA ASP A 150 12.54 3.16 -12.14
C ASP A 150 13.13 3.99 -13.30
N ASN A 151 12.70 3.74 -14.55
CA ASN A 151 13.11 4.55 -15.71
C ASN A 151 12.14 5.71 -16.01
N SER A 152 11.25 6.04 -15.07
CA SER A 152 10.24 7.07 -15.18
C SER A 152 10.52 8.20 -14.19
N ALA A 153 9.84 9.35 -14.34
CA ALA A 153 9.94 10.43 -13.36
C ALA A 153 9.26 10.02 -12.03
N ASN A 154 10.03 9.89 -10.95
CA ASN A 154 9.51 9.45 -9.64
C ASN A 154 9.37 10.61 -8.63
N THR A 155 8.54 10.42 -7.60
CA THR A 155 8.56 11.27 -6.39
C THR A 155 8.93 10.40 -5.21
N LEU A 156 10.15 10.58 -4.69
CA LEU A 156 10.73 9.74 -3.64
C LEU A 156 10.87 10.55 -2.35
N THR A 157 10.31 10.06 -1.24
CA THR A 157 10.42 10.72 0.06
C THR A 157 11.12 9.81 1.06
N GLY A 158 12.07 10.38 1.80
CA GLY A 158 12.72 9.69 2.91
C GLY A 158 11.81 9.52 4.11
N THR A 159 12.29 8.79 5.11
CA THR A 159 11.68 8.73 6.44
C THR A 159 12.72 9.18 7.48
N SER A 160 12.37 9.19 8.76
CA SER A 160 13.31 9.62 9.81
C SER A 160 14.58 8.74 9.97
N GLY A 161 14.76 7.72 9.14
CA GLY A 161 15.72 6.63 9.28
C GLY A 161 16.85 6.62 8.25
N GLY A 162 17.54 7.75 8.01
CA GLY A 162 18.84 7.77 7.33
C GLY A 162 18.90 6.97 6.02
N GLU A 163 17.88 7.11 5.17
CA GLU A 163 17.72 6.32 3.96
C GLU A 163 18.66 6.79 2.84
N VAL A 164 19.00 5.85 1.97
CA VAL A 164 19.65 6.14 0.69
C VAL A 164 18.56 6.14 -0.38
N ILE A 165 18.23 7.33 -0.91
CA ILE A 165 17.23 7.50 -1.97
C ILE A 165 17.96 7.64 -3.31
N GLN A 166 17.66 6.76 -4.26
CA GLN A 166 18.20 6.80 -5.62
C GLN A 166 17.06 7.04 -6.63
N GLY A 167 17.14 8.12 -7.39
CA GLY A 167 16.10 8.57 -8.33
C GLY A 167 15.79 7.61 -9.48
N GLY A 168 16.68 6.68 -9.83
CA GLY A 168 16.55 5.94 -11.08
C GLY A 168 16.89 6.82 -12.30
N ALA A 169 16.27 6.56 -13.45
CA ALA A 169 16.39 7.39 -14.65
C ALA A 169 15.07 8.14 -14.88
N GLY A 170 15.12 9.46 -15.09
CA GLY A 170 13.91 10.26 -15.16
C GLY A 170 14.14 11.68 -14.66
N ASN A 171 13.07 12.47 -14.57
CA ASN A 171 13.11 13.75 -13.87
C ASN A 171 12.49 13.55 -12.48
N ASP A 172 13.33 13.21 -11.51
CA ASP A 172 12.85 12.78 -10.19
C ASP A 172 12.74 13.94 -9.21
N ILE A 173 11.73 13.86 -8.35
CA ILE A 173 11.53 14.78 -7.23
C ILE A 173 11.88 14.01 -5.95
N ILE A 174 12.99 14.38 -5.34
CA ILE A 174 13.44 13.78 -4.07
C ILE A 174 13.18 14.78 -2.94
N SER A 175 12.36 14.39 -1.97
CA SER A 175 12.10 15.21 -0.78
C SER A 175 12.62 14.47 0.47
N PRO A 176 13.84 14.80 0.95
CA PRO A 176 14.36 14.26 2.20
C PRO A 176 13.68 14.94 3.40
N ASP A 177 13.36 14.20 4.46
CA ASP A 177 12.81 14.73 5.71
C ASP A 177 13.89 14.96 6.80
N GLY A 178 15.14 14.62 6.54
CA GLY A 178 16.25 14.78 7.48
C GLY A 178 17.62 14.69 6.80
N ALA A 179 18.65 15.24 7.45
CA ALA A 179 19.97 15.53 6.90
C ALA A 179 20.57 14.46 5.95
N MET A 180 20.81 14.84 4.69
CA MET A 180 21.74 14.12 3.84
C MET A 180 23.17 14.27 4.38
N THR A 181 23.81 13.18 4.78
CA THR A 181 25.28 13.16 4.88
C THR A 181 25.84 12.95 3.48
N PRO A 182 26.69 13.86 2.96
CA PRO A 182 27.31 13.66 1.66
C PRO A 182 28.15 12.39 1.67
N SER A 183 28.04 11.55 0.64
CA SER A 183 29.04 10.51 0.37
C SER A 183 30.40 11.17 0.19
N THR A 184 31.39 10.72 0.97
CA THR A 184 32.81 10.99 0.71
C THR A 184 33.28 10.31 -0.56
#